data_AF-A0A2E7UWD7-F1
#
_entry.id   AF-A0A2E7UWD7-F1
#
_cell.length_a   1.000
_cell.length_b   1.000
_cell.length_c   1.000
_cell.angle_alpha   90.00
_cell.angle_beta   90.00
_cell.angle_gamma   90.00
#
_symmetry.space_group_name_H-M   'P 1'
#
loop_
_entity.id
_entity.type
_entity.pdbx_description
1 polymer ?
#
loop_
_entity_poly.entity_id
_entity_poly.type
_entity_poly.pdbx_seq_one_letter_code
_entity_poly.pdbx_strand_id
1 'polypeptide(L)'
;MATRRATLKYTELYDFYADHEEHLKNGFCFLSPGAVRGELAPEIKLDITIPIIGRLGPFQAQVIQRAPDGSYGLQVPDFQSEARRGLKNLEEAIQAAETYLARKNASVEEEPAASSELIARLESRIVELEAQLAERVAGRLPAQEPGVVASVESGTACEAADGAQAGETPIDGEPAGEAETVAIAPAAAVPPESESAAGEAAPVPSEVVRGIPLLDVSNLEPSFEGLTEANALRMGVMEIAASGATGLFTLHQDDGVVRYAYFKSGGPVAWRTVPLQEREVLGMLLFKAGQITKEQLERCIEIMQTKGIRQGEAFIEMGIMSFSQLIMVLGKQNEFILQHVLKHSKGSWTFHPLPKLPEAFLPPPVRVGALLFRSMIEEAKQLRGQRLADTLREYVNNYVQIAEGRQGMFGDLGLNSAERRLVAIIQERTIRMRELFSMSPLSRQNTAAVFYALISLGMFSFGNRETHARYLQRIGIDIGRKKRQLIQATHFDVLEVHWISLPEEIEEGYHKLKEEYRLESYVDVPDDLAETIQRINKRVDEAYAVLRDALQRREYRKTLVEEFMIIQSAELLAKKGEMAVMRQERMVAVSCFAKALELQPRNGAYKTSLQRARAV
;
A
#
# COMPACT_ATOMS: atom_id res chain seq x y z
N MET A 1 -24.37 -19.92 -31.09
CA MET A 1 -24.39 -19.25 -29.77
C MET A 1 -23.02 -18.65 -29.54
N ALA A 2 -22.93 -17.41 -29.06
CA ALA A 2 -21.64 -16.78 -28.77
C ALA A 2 -20.94 -17.49 -27.60
N THR A 3 -19.65 -17.77 -27.77
CA THR A 3 -18.83 -18.47 -26.78
C THR A 3 -18.51 -17.50 -25.63
N ARG A 4 -18.91 -17.87 -24.40
CA ARG A 4 -18.73 -17.05 -23.19
C ARG A 4 -17.46 -17.38 -22.39
N ARG A 5 -16.63 -18.30 -22.88
CA ARG A 5 -15.42 -18.75 -22.19
C ARG A 5 -14.28 -18.97 -23.17
N ALA A 6 -13.11 -18.45 -22.85
CA ALA A 6 -11.89 -18.66 -23.64
C ALA A 6 -10.76 -19.13 -22.74
N THR A 7 -9.77 -19.79 -23.33
CA THR A 7 -8.56 -20.22 -22.62
C THR A 7 -7.34 -19.74 -23.39
N LEU A 8 -6.49 -18.96 -22.74
CA LEU A 8 -5.17 -18.58 -23.23
C LEU A 8 -4.16 -19.54 -22.63
N LYS A 9 -3.50 -20.34 -23.47
CA LYS A 9 -2.58 -21.39 -23.02
C LYS A 9 -1.17 -21.07 -23.48
N TYR A 10 -0.24 -20.95 -22.53
CA TYR A 10 1.18 -20.86 -22.80
C TYR A 10 1.79 -22.26 -22.75
N THR A 11 2.63 -22.57 -23.74
CA THR A 11 3.42 -23.81 -23.78
C THR A 11 4.71 -23.69 -23.01
N GLU A 12 5.32 -22.50 -23.03
CA GLU A 12 6.58 -22.21 -22.37
C GLU A 12 6.40 -21.06 -21.36
N LEU A 13 7.20 -21.08 -20.28
CA LEU A 13 7.20 -20.00 -19.30
C LEU A 13 7.72 -18.69 -19.89
N TYR A 14 8.65 -18.77 -20.84
CA TYR A 14 9.20 -17.61 -21.53
C TYR A 14 8.11 -16.79 -22.23
N ASP A 15 7.24 -17.44 -23.02
CA ASP A 15 6.14 -16.80 -23.72
C ASP A 15 5.18 -16.10 -22.76
N PHE A 16 4.90 -16.73 -21.61
CA PHE A 16 4.07 -16.13 -20.58
C PHE A 16 4.71 -14.87 -20.02
N TYR A 17 6.00 -14.88 -19.70
CA TYR A 17 6.67 -13.71 -19.15
C TYR A 17 6.77 -12.56 -20.15
N ALA A 18 7.06 -12.85 -21.41
CA ALA A 18 7.09 -11.85 -22.48
C ALA A 18 5.72 -11.17 -22.63
N ASP A 19 4.65 -11.96 -22.77
CA ASP A 19 3.27 -11.44 -22.88
C ASP A 19 2.81 -10.76 -21.56
N HIS A 20 3.30 -11.23 -20.41
CA HIS A 20 3.01 -10.61 -19.14
C HIS A 20 3.60 -9.19 -19.04
N GLU A 21 4.85 -9.00 -19.42
CA GLU A 21 5.50 -7.69 -19.40
C GLU A 21 4.89 -6.73 -20.42
N GLU A 22 4.56 -7.22 -21.61
CA GLU A 22 4.08 -6.38 -22.71
C GLU A 22 2.58 -6.05 -22.58
N HIS A 23 1.75 -7.02 -22.20
CA HIS A 23 0.30 -6.91 -22.31
C HIS A 23 -0.44 -7.20 -20.99
N LEU A 24 -0.26 -8.37 -20.35
CA LEU A 24 -1.10 -8.76 -19.21
C LEU A 24 -0.96 -7.82 -18.01
N LYS A 25 0.25 -7.33 -17.73
CA LYS A 25 0.51 -6.37 -16.64
C LYS A 25 -0.29 -5.08 -16.81
N ASN A 26 -0.60 -4.71 -18.05
CA ASN A 26 -1.41 -3.54 -18.41
C ASN A 26 -2.91 -3.85 -18.50
N GLY A 27 -3.31 -5.09 -18.20
CA GLY A 27 -4.70 -5.54 -18.28
C GLY A 27 -5.16 -5.82 -19.70
N PHE A 28 -4.26 -6.22 -20.61
CA PHE A 28 -4.59 -6.61 -21.99
C PHE A 28 -4.05 -7.99 -22.32
N CYS A 29 -4.69 -8.72 -23.23
CA CYS A 29 -4.12 -9.92 -23.82
C CYS A 29 -4.70 -10.20 -25.20
N PHE A 30 -4.02 -11.06 -25.95
CA PHE A 30 -4.42 -11.46 -27.29
C PHE A 30 -4.71 -12.94 -27.35
N LEU A 31 -5.85 -13.30 -27.97
CA LEU A 31 -6.15 -14.68 -28.33
C LEU A 31 -5.78 -14.91 -29.79
N SER A 32 -4.91 -15.89 -30.02
CA SER A 32 -4.50 -16.29 -31.36
C SER A 32 -5.66 -16.86 -32.19
N PRO A 33 -5.57 -16.79 -33.54
CA PRO A 33 -6.56 -17.40 -34.41
C PRO A 33 -6.74 -18.89 -34.09
N GLY A 34 -7.99 -19.33 -33.89
CA GLY A 34 -8.33 -20.71 -33.56
C GLY A 34 -8.32 -21.05 -32.07
N ALA A 35 -7.93 -20.12 -31.18
CA ALA A 35 -8.04 -20.31 -29.72
C ALA A 35 -9.49 -20.47 -29.25
N VAL A 36 -10.46 -20.01 -30.04
CA VAL A 36 -11.89 -20.04 -29.73
C VAL A 36 -12.65 -20.65 -30.90
N ARG A 37 -13.55 -21.59 -30.62
CA ARG A 37 -14.52 -22.08 -31.61
C ARG A 37 -15.72 -21.13 -31.67
N GLY A 38 -15.89 -20.45 -32.80
CA GLY A 38 -16.99 -19.51 -33.05
C GLY A 38 -16.72 -18.08 -32.60
N GLU A 39 -17.77 -17.25 -32.60
CA GLU A 39 -17.67 -15.85 -32.17
C GLU A 39 -17.71 -15.72 -30.65
N LEU A 40 -16.81 -14.90 -30.10
CA LEU A 40 -16.84 -14.52 -28.68
C LEU A 40 -17.99 -13.57 -28.38
N ALA A 41 -18.59 -13.70 -27.19
CA ALA A 41 -19.45 -12.65 -26.64
C ALA A 41 -18.62 -11.38 -26.31
N PRO A 42 -19.23 -10.18 -26.22
CA PRO A 42 -18.52 -8.96 -25.81
C PRO A 42 -17.85 -9.08 -24.44
N GLU A 43 -18.45 -9.86 -23.53
CA GLU A 43 -17.92 -10.18 -22.22
C GLU A 43 -17.78 -11.69 -22.07
N ILE A 44 -16.62 -12.14 -21.59
CA ILE A 44 -16.28 -13.55 -21.47
C ILE A 44 -15.54 -13.84 -20.17
N LYS A 45 -15.55 -15.11 -19.77
CA LYS A 45 -14.62 -15.64 -18.77
C LYS A 45 -13.35 -16.14 -19.43
N LEU A 46 -12.21 -15.54 -19.10
CA LEU A 46 -10.90 -15.93 -19.60
C LEU A 46 -10.19 -16.79 -18.55
N ASP A 47 -9.68 -17.94 -18.97
CA ASP A 47 -8.78 -18.76 -18.17
C ASP A 47 -7.38 -18.72 -18.78
N ILE A 48 -6.35 -18.47 -17.97
CA ILE A 48 -4.96 -18.44 -18.42
C ILE A 48 -4.26 -19.69 -17.90
N THR A 49 -3.67 -20.49 -18.78
CA THR A 49 -2.94 -21.72 -18.39
C THR A 49 -1.45 -21.51 -18.61
N ILE A 50 -0.68 -21.60 -17.52
CA ILE A 50 0.77 -21.40 -17.51
C ILE A 50 1.43 -22.74 -17.15
N PRO A 51 2.53 -23.12 -17.82
CA PRO A 51 3.30 -24.30 -17.42
C PRO A 51 3.70 -24.23 -15.95
N ILE A 52 3.76 -25.39 -15.27
CA ILE A 52 4.12 -25.54 -13.84
C ILE A 52 3.06 -25.01 -12.85
N ILE A 53 2.46 -23.85 -13.11
CA ILE A 53 1.46 -23.21 -12.23
C ILE A 53 0.06 -23.80 -12.45
N GLY A 54 -0.24 -24.21 -13.68
CA GLY A 54 -1.57 -24.63 -14.08
C GLY A 54 -2.46 -23.44 -14.44
N ARG A 55 -3.71 -23.48 -14.02
CA ARG A 55 -4.75 -22.55 -14.47
C ARG A 55 -4.91 -21.38 -13.50
N LEU A 56 -4.83 -20.16 -14.04
CA LEU A 56 -5.20 -18.90 -13.39
C LEU A 56 -6.55 -18.42 -13.93
N GLY A 57 -7.41 -17.93 -13.05
CA GLY A 57 -8.76 -17.45 -13.36
C GLY A 57 -9.87 -18.31 -12.76
N PRO A 58 -11.14 -18.13 -13.21
CA PRO A 58 -11.55 -17.36 -14.38
C PRO A 58 -11.53 -15.84 -14.15
N PHE A 59 -10.92 -15.11 -15.07
CA PHE A 59 -10.94 -13.65 -15.12
C PHE A 59 -12.13 -13.14 -15.94
N GLN A 60 -12.70 -12.00 -15.56
CA GLN A 60 -13.66 -11.29 -16.42
C GLN A 60 -12.89 -10.52 -17.49
N ALA A 61 -13.22 -10.74 -18.76
CA ALA A 61 -12.56 -10.11 -19.89
C ALA A 61 -13.57 -9.52 -20.88
N GLN A 62 -13.23 -8.37 -21.45
CA GLN A 62 -14.02 -7.68 -22.46
C GLN A 62 -13.31 -7.72 -23.82
N VAL A 63 -14.03 -8.10 -24.87
CA VAL A 63 -13.52 -8.08 -26.25
C VAL A 63 -13.51 -6.63 -26.75
N ILE A 64 -12.32 -6.07 -26.94
CA ILE A 64 -12.14 -4.69 -27.46
C ILE A 64 -11.96 -4.70 -28.96
N GLN A 65 -11.25 -5.69 -29.50
CA GLN A 65 -10.89 -5.72 -30.90
C GLN A 65 -11.09 -7.13 -31.48
N ARG A 66 -11.64 -7.19 -32.70
CA ARG A 66 -11.74 -8.40 -33.52
C ARG A 66 -10.93 -8.16 -34.77
N ALA A 67 -9.85 -8.91 -34.97
CA ALA A 67 -9.02 -8.76 -36.14
C ALA A 67 -9.55 -9.64 -37.30
N PRO A 68 -9.30 -9.25 -38.56
CA PRO A 68 -9.76 -10.01 -39.74
C PRO A 68 -9.17 -11.42 -39.84
N ASP A 69 -8.02 -11.67 -39.21
CA ASP A 69 -7.35 -12.97 -39.15
C ASP A 69 -7.98 -13.94 -38.13
N GLY A 70 -9.00 -13.48 -37.39
CA GLY A 70 -9.70 -14.27 -36.36
C GLY A 70 -9.05 -14.19 -34.98
N SER A 71 -8.06 -13.33 -34.77
CA SER A 71 -7.52 -13.01 -33.43
C SER A 71 -8.41 -12.01 -32.68
N TYR A 72 -8.30 -12.02 -31.35
CA TYR A 72 -9.09 -11.14 -30.48
C TYR A 72 -8.20 -10.39 -29.49
N GLY A 73 -8.38 -9.07 -29.42
CA GLY A 73 -7.83 -8.23 -28.36
C GLY A 73 -8.80 -8.14 -27.19
N LEU A 74 -8.35 -8.53 -26.00
CA LEU A 74 -9.15 -8.55 -24.77
C LEU A 74 -8.58 -7.58 -23.74
N GLN A 75 -9.46 -6.96 -22.94
CA GLN A 75 -9.10 -6.26 -21.72
C GLN A 75 -9.54 -7.04 -20.49
N VAL A 76 -8.63 -7.12 -19.52
CA VAL A 76 -8.76 -7.85 -18.25
C VAL A 76 -8.46 -6.84 -17.12
N PRO A 77 -9.47 -6.07 -16.66
CA PRO A 77 -9.27 -4.91 -15.78
C PRO A 77 -8.54 -5.22 -14.48
N ASP A 78 -8.80 -6.41 -13.92
CA ASP A 78 -8.36 -6.79 -12.57
C ASP A 78 -7.28 -7.86 -12.54
N PHE A 79 -6.61 -8.12 -13.68
CA PHE A 79 -5.63 -9.20 -13.82
C PHE A 79 -4.59 -9.21 -12.70
N GLN A 80 -3.97 -8.07 -12.37
CA GLN A 80 -2.94 -8.01 -11.32
C GLN A 80 -3.49 -8.34 -9.92
N SER A 81 -4.73 -7.99 -9.62
CA SER A 81 -5.28 -8.21 -8.28
C SER A 81 -5.63 -9.68 -8.07
N GLU A 82 -6.16 -10.35 -9.10
CA GLU A 82 -6.56 -11.75 -9.07
C GLU A 82 -5.38 -12.71 -9.31
N ALA A 83 -4.46 -12.37 -10.21
CA ALA A 83 -3.29 -13.19 -10.53
C ALA A 83 -2.17 -13.13 -9.48
N ARG A 84 -2.20 -12.14 -8.58
CA ARG A 84 -1.16 -11.87 -7.56
C ARG A 84 -0.74 -13.10 -6.76
N ARG A 85 -1.70 -13.92 -6.33
CA ARG A 85 -1.40 -15.13 -5.54
C ARG A 85 -0.67 -16.19 -6.37
N GLY A 86 -1.11 -16.39 -7.62
CA GLY A 86 -0.48 -17.34 -8.54
C GLY A 86 0.93 -16.90 -8.95
N LEU A 87 1.09 -15.62 -9.27
CA LEU A 87 2.39 -15.01 -9.63
C LEU A 87 3.38 -15.03 -8.46
N LYS A 88 2.92 -14.73 -7.23
CA LYS A 88 3.78 -14.80 -6.05
C LYS A 88 4.28 -16.22 -5.79
N ASN A 89 3.42 -17.23 -5.92
CA ASN A 89 3.84 -18.62 -5.76
C ASN A 89 4.88 -19.04 -6.81
N LEU A 90 4.79 -18.49 -8.03
CA LEU A 90 5.78 -18.72 -9.10
C LEU A 90 7.12 -18.08 -8.77
N GLU A 91 7.12 -16.81 -8.32
CA GLU A 91 8.34 -16.12 -7.88
C GLU A 91 9.02 -16.89 -6.73
N GLU A 92 8.25 -17.33 -5.73
CA GLU A 92 8.76 -18.14 -4.62
C GLU A 92 9.35 -19.48 -5.10
N ALA A 93 8.72 -20.13 -6.08
CA ALA A 93 9.22 -21.39 -6.65
C ALA A 93 10.50 -21.20 -7.47
N ILE A 94 10.61 -20.13 -8.25
CA ILE A 94 11.82 -19.79 -9.01
C ILE A 94 12.97 -19.48 -8.05
N GLN A 95 12.73 -18.67 -7.03
CA GLN A 95 13.75 -18.34 -6.02
C GLN A 95 14.25 -19.60 -5.29
N ALA A 96 13.35 -20.54 -4.98
CA ALA A 96 13.71 -21.82 -4.38
C ALA A 96 14.56 -22.67 -5.33
N ALA A 97 14.22 -22.71 -6.62
CA ALA A 97 14.98 -23.43 -7.64
C ALA A 97 16.38 -22.83 -7.86
N GLU A 98 16.49 -21.50 -7.94
CA GLU A 98 17.77 -20.80 -8.01
C GLU A 98 18.64 -21.10 -6.79
N THR A 99 18.06 -21.06 -5.58
CA THR A 99 18.77 -21.38 -4.34
C THR A 99 19.27 -22.83 -4.33
N TYR A 100 18.44 -23.76 -4.82
CA TYR A 100 18.82 -25.17 -4.95
C TYR A 100 19.98 -25.36 -5.95
N LEU A 101 19.89 -24.72 -7.13
CA LEU A 101 20.95 -24.78 -8.14
C LEU A 101 22.25 -24.11 -7.67
N ALA A 102 22.15 -22.98 -6.97
CA ALA A 102 23.31 -22.31 -6.38
C ALA A 102 24.00 -23.18 -5.32
N ARG A 103 23.23 -23.85 -4.44
CA ARG A 103 23.79 -24.82 -3.47
C ARG A 103 24.43 -26.01 -4.16
N LYS A 104 23.82 -26.53 -5.22
CA LYS A 104 24.36 -27.65 -5.99
C LYS A 104 25.64 -27.27 -6.73
N ASN A 105 25.74 -26.04 -7.24
CA ASN A 105 26.95 -25.56 -7.90
C ASN A 105 28.06 -25.19 -6.90
N ALA A 106 27.70 -24.65 -5.72
CA ALA A 106 28.64 -24.35 -4.64
C ALA A 106 29.22 -25.60 -3.95
N SER A 107 28.63 -26.78 -4.18
CA SER A 107 29.17 -28.07 -3.70
C SER A 107 30.03 -28.79 -4.74
N VAL A 108 30.37 -28.11 -5.84
CA VAL A 108 31.31 -28.59 -6.88
C VAL A 108 32.59 -27.74 -6.86
N GLU A 109 33.07 -27.37 -5.67
CA GLU A 109 34.47 -26.93 -5.50
C GLU A 109 35.37 -28.16 -5.39
N GLU A 110 36.09 -28.40 -6.48
CA GLU A 110 37.33 -29.18 -6.65
C GLU A 110 37.76 -30.10 -5.49
N GLU A 111 37.19 -31.32 -5.42
CA GLU A 111 37.91 -32.44 -4.80
C GLU A 111 39.07 -32.87 -5.71
N PRO A 112 40.31 -32.99 -5.20
CA PRO A 112 41.45 -33.40 -6.00
C PRO A 112 41.24 -34.85 -6.45
N ALA A 113 41.24 -35.06 -7.77
CA ALA A 113 41.35 -36.34 -8.47
C ALA A 113 40.91 -37.56 -7.63
N ALA A 114 39.59 -37.79 -7.58
CA ALA A 114 39.03 -39.03 -7.07
C ALA A 114 39.84 -40.21 -7.60
N SER A 115 40.39 -41.02 -6.69
CA SER A 115 41.26 -42.13 -7.06
C SER A 115 40.55 -42.98 -8.11
N SER A 116 41.29 -43.45 -9.12
CA SER A 116 40.74 -44.29 -10.20
C SER A 116 39.96 -45.51 -9.66
N GLU A 117 40.21 -45.88 -8.40
CA GLU A 117 39.51 -46.91 -7.65
C GLU A 117 38.05 -46.55 -7.31
N LEU A 118 37.74 -45.28 -7.03
CA LEU A 118 36.37 -44.85 -6.75
C LEU A 118 35.53 -44.78 -8.03
N ILE A 119 36.14 -44.33 -9.13
CA ILE A 119 35.54 -44.36 -10.47
C ILE A 119 35.28 -45.81 -10.90
N ALA A 120 36.27 -46.70 -10.75
CA ALA A 120 36.09 -48.12 -11.05
C ALA A 120 35.01 -48.78 -10.19
N ARG A 121 34.87 -48.40 -8.91
CA ARG A 121 33.77 -48.87 -8.04
C ARG A 121 32.41 -48.39 -8.51
N LEU A 122 32.29 -47.12 -8.90
CA LEU A 122 31.04 -46.55 -9.40
C LEU A 122 30.64 -47.16 -10.75
N GLU A 123 31.60 -47.33 -11.67
CA GLU A 123 31.36 -48.00 -12.96
C GLU A 123 30.91 -49.46 -12.76
N SER A 124 31.57 -50.20 -11.86
CA SER A 124 31.15 -51.57 -11.52
C SER A 124 29.75 -51.61 -10.91
N ARG A 125 29.37 -50.61 -10.11
CA ARG A 125 28.04 -50.54 -9.48
C ARG A 125 26.95 -50.16 -10.50
N ILE A 126 27.27 -49.32 -11.48
CA ILE A 126 26.35 -48.97 -12.57
C ILE A 126 26.05 -50.22 -13.41
N VAL A 127 27.08 -50.97 -13.81
CA VAL A 127 26.90 -52.22 -14.57
C VAL A 127 26.04 -53.24 -13.78
N GLU A 128 26.26 -53.35 -12.47
CA GLU A 128 25.45 -54.22 -11.61
C GLU A 128 23.98 -53.77 -11.55
N LEU A 129 23.73 -52.47 -11.41
CA LEU A 129 22.37 -51.91 -11.35
C LEU A 129 21.65 -52.00 -12.70
N GLU A 130 22.36 -51.83 -13.82
CA GLU A 130 21.81 -52.03 -15.16
C GLU A 130 21.45 -53.50 -15.40
N ALA A 131 22.25 -54.44 -14.93
CA ALA A 131 21.92 -55.86 -14.96
C ALA A 131 20.69 -56.18 -14.10
N GLN A 132 20.60 -55.63 -12.89
CA GLN A 132 19.43 -55.78 -12.02
C GLN A 132 18.16 -55.16 -12.63
N LEU A 133 18.29 -54.01 -13.31
CA LEU A 133 17.19 -53.36 -14.01
C LEU A 133 16.75 -54.21 -15.22
N ALA A 134 17.69 -54.74 -16.00
CA ALA A 134 17.40 -55.61 -17.13
C ALA A 134 16.69 -56.92 -16.68
N GLU A 135 17.11 -57.51 -15.56
CA GLU A 135 16.44 -58.67 -14.97
C GLU A 135 15.03 -58.35 -14.43
N ARG A 136 14.84 -57.15 -13.86
CA ARG A 136 13.51 -56.65 -13.45
C ARG A 136 12.58 -56.40 -14.64
N VAL A 137 13.09 -55.80 -15.71
CA VAL A 137 12.33 -55.57 -16.96
C VAL A 137 12.01 -56.90 -17.65
N ALA A 138 12.90 -57.90 -17.56
CA ALA A 138 12.65 -59.26 -18.03
C ALA A 138 11.71 -60.09 -17.13
N GLY A 139 11.18 -59.50 -16.05
CA GLY A 139 10.19 -60.12 -15.17
C GLY A 139 10.70 -61.27 -14.30
N ARG A 140 12.02 -61.36 -14.06
CA ARG A 140 12.65 -62.49 -13.35
C ARG A 140 12.88 -62.28 -11.85
N LEU A 141 12.65 -61.07 -11.32
CA LEU A 141 12.79 -60.77 -9.89
C LEU A 141 11.45 -60.31 -9.28
N PRO A 142 10.97 -60.94 -8.20
CA PRO A 142 9.76 -60.48 -7.50
C PRO A 142 10.01 -59.15 -6.79
N ALA A 143 9.02 -58.25 -6.82
CA ALA A 143 9.10 -56.93 -6.21
C ALA A 143 9.27 -57.04 -4.69
N GLN A 144 10.33 -56.43 -4.15
CA GLN A 144 10.48 -56.22 -2.70
C GLN A 144 9.83 -54.90 -2.30
N GLU A 145 8.98 -54.94 -1.27
CA GLU A 145 8.34 -53.75 -0.69
C GLU A 145 9.33 -52.90 0.11
N PRO A 146 9.19 -51.56 0.09
CA PRO A 146 10.14 -50.66 0.75
C PRO A 146 9.95 -50.62 2.28
N GLY A 147 11.01 -50.98 3.00
CA GLY A 147 11.10 -50.87 4.46
C GLY A 147 11.32 -49.44 4.96
N VAL A 148 10.72 -49.16 6.10
CA VAL A 148 10.72 -47.89 6.86
C VAL A 148 12.14 -47.46 7.26
N VAL A 149 12.52 -46.22 6.95
CA VAL A 149 13.78 -45.61 7.37
C VAL A 149 13.57 -44.80 8.66
N ALA A 150 14.41 -45.07 9.65
CA ALA A 150 14.44 -44.42 10.96
C ALA A 150 15.07 -43.00 10.90
N SER A 151 14.51 -42.10 11.69
CA SER A 151 14.94 -40.72 11.91
C SER A 151 16.23 -40.65 12.74
N VAL A 152 17.18 -39.82 12.29
CA VAL A 152 18.40 -39.43 13.03
C VAL A 152 18.22 -38.02 13.57
N GLU A 153 18.43 -37.84 14.86
CA GLU A 153 18.46 -36.57 15.57
C GLU A 153 19.79 -35.83 15.33
N SER A 154 19.74 -34.50 15.23
CA SER A 154 20.92 -33.65 15.39
C SER A 154 20.51 -32.35 16.09
N GLY A 155 21.04 -32.14 17.29
CA GLY A 155 21.05 -30.86 17.98
C GLY A 155 22.44 -30.23 17.92
N THR A 156 22.50 -28.90 17.82
CA THR A 156 23.57 -28.08 18.42
C THR A 156 23.16 -26.61 18.41
N ALA A 157 23.49 -25.92 19.50
CA ALA A 157 23.31 -24.49 19.74
C ALA A 157 24.69 -23.78 19.79
N CYS A 158 24.74 -22.48 19.46
CA CYS A 158 25.69 -21.45 19.94
C CYS A 158 25.27 -20.12 19.29
N GLU A 159 24.80 -19.12 20.03
CA GLU A 159 25.52 -18.07 20.78
C GLU A 159 25.57 -16.74 20.02
N ALA A 160 25.20 -15.68 20.73
CA ALA A 160 25.09 -14.30 20.27
C ALA A 160 26.30 -13.47 20.75
N ALA A 161 26.70 -12.47 19.97
CA ALA A 161 27.57 -11.41 20.43
C ALA A 161 27.20 -10.06 19.79
N ASP A 162 27.11 -9.06 20.67
CA ASP A 162 26.91 -7.62 20.48
C ASP A 162 28.11 -6.94 19.81
N GLY A 163 27.89 -5.78 19.18
CA GLY A 163 28.98 -4.90 18.76
C GLY A 163 28.57 -3.75 17.84
N ALA A 164 28.09 -2.65 18.43
CA ALA A 164 27.89 -1.36 17.76
C ALA A 164 29.21 -0.58 17.64
N GLN A 165 29.41 0.15 16.54
CA GLN A 165 30.17 1.40 16.54
C GLN A 165 29.80 2.31 15.36
N ALA A 166 29.51 3.57 15.71
CA ALA A 166 29.25 4.69 14.81
C ALA A 166 30.56 5.36 14.40
N GLY A 167 30.64 5.84 13.16
CA GLY A 167 31.71 6.69 12.66
C GLY A 167 31.12 7.89 11.92
N GLU A 168 31.21 9.06 12.56
CA GLU A 168 30.97 10.38 11.96
C GLU A 168 32.22 10.82 11.19
N THR A 169 32.03 11.39 10.01
CA THR A 169 33.08 12.19 9.33
C THR A 169 32.50 13.53 8.91
N PRO A 170 33.17 14.65 9.22
CA PRO A 170 32.79 15.98 8.78
C PRO A 170 33.37 16.26 7.38
N ILE A 171 32.62 16.97 6.54
CA ILE A 171 33.19 17.62 5.35
C ILE A 171 32.79 19.08 5.40
N ASP A 172 33.81 19.92 5.53
CA ASP A 172 33.78 21.37 5.45
C ASP A 172 33.31 21.86 4.07
N GLY A 173 32.65 23.02 4.09
CA GLY A 173 32.19 23.72 2.90
C GLY A 173 33.17 24.79 2.43
N GLU A 174 32.91 25.31 1.23
CA GLU A 174 33.21 26.69 0.80
C GLU A 174 32.60 26.95 -0.61
N PRO A 175 32.58 28.19 -1.16
CA PRO A 175 31.35 28.97 -1.19
C PRO A 175 30.85 29.36 -2.60
N ALA A 176 29.79 30.16 -2.57
CA ALA A 176 28.96 30.67 -3.65
C ALA A 176 29.70 31.38 -4.79
N GLY A 177 29.33 31.03 -6.02
CA GLY A 177 29.58 31.82 -7.23
C GLY A 177 28.33 32.60 -7.62
N GLU A 178 28.50 33.92 -7.68
CA GLU A 178 27.56 34.90 -8.23
C GLU A 178 27.35 34.66 -9.73
N ALA A 179 26.11 34.71 -10.21
CA ALA A 179 25.81 34.71 -11.64
C ALA A 179 24.91 35.90 -11.96
N GLU A 180 25.46 36.76 -12.83
CA GLU A 180 24.94 38.03 -13.33
C GLU A 180 23.58 37.90 -14.00
N THR A 181 22.69 38.84 -13.65
CA THR A 181 21.48 39.15 -14.40
C THR A 181 21.81 40.03 -15.60
N VAL A 182 21.71 39.49 -16.82
CA VAL A 182 21.75 40.28 -18.06
C VAL A 182 20.33 40.77 -18.38
N ALA A 183 20.15 42.09 -18.27
CA ALA A 183 18.95 42.80 -18.71
C ALA A 183 18.97 42.99 -20.24
N ILE A 184 17.89 42.61 -20.93
CA ILE A 184 17.66 42.95 -22.34
C ILE A 184 16.54 43.98 -22.40
N ALA A 185 16.87 45.14 -22.97
CA ALA A 185 15.97 46.27 -23.21
C ALA A 185 15.02 46.02 -24.41
N PRO A 186 13.86 46.70 -24.48
CA PRO A 186 12.84 46.45 -25.48
C PRO A 186 13.07 47.25 -26.77
N ALA A 187 12.86 46.62 -27.93
CA ALA A 187 12.83 47.29 -29.22
C ALA A 187 11.41 47.74 -29.58
N ALA A 188 11.33 48.98 -30.07
CA ALA A 188 10.12 49.73 -30.37
C ALA A 188 9.50 49.39 -31.74
N ALA A 189 8.25 49.84 -31.86
CA ALA A 189 7.26 49.66 -32.92
C ALA A 189 7.59 50.29 -34.28
N VAL A 190 6.94 49.80 -35.35
CA VAL A 190 6.51 50.56 -36.55
C VAL A 190 5.25 49.90 -37.20
N PRO A 191 4.15 50.65 -37.46
CA PRO A 191 3.01 50.32 -38.36
C PRO A 191 3.30 50.85 -39.81
N PRO A 192 2.47 50.79 -40.89
CA PRO A 192 0.99 50.81 -40.95
C PRO A 192 0.33 50.14 -42.21
N GLU A 193 -0.94 50.51 -42.47
CA GLU A 193 -1.64 50.65 -43.79
C GLU A 193 -2.49 49.51 -44.40
N SER A 194 -3.80 49.58 -44.09
CA SER A 194 -4.99 49.85 -44.94
C SER A 194 -5.17 49.33 -46.39
N GLU A 195 -6.44 48.94 -46.64
CA GLU A 195 -7.22 48.95 -47.92
C GLU A 195 -6.82 47.95 -49.02
N SER A 196 -7.68 47.37 -49.87
CA SER A 196 -9.14 47.30 -50.08
C SER A 196 -9.31 46.32 -51.27
N ALA A 197 -10.26 45.38 -51.24
CA ALA A 197 -10.93 44.88 -52.45
C ALA A 197 -12.12 43.98 -52.10
N ALA A 198 -13.33 44.51 -52.30
CA ALA A 198 -14.58 43.77 -52.25
C ALA A 198 -14.70 42.85 -53.48
N GLY A 199 -14.63 41.54 -53.25
CA GLY A 199 -15.01 40.49 -54.19
C GLY A 199 -16.32 39.85 -53.74
N GLU A 200 -17.29 39.81 -54.65
CA GLU A 200 -18.62 39.23 -54.51
C GLU A 200 -18.51 37.76 -54.04
N ALA A 201 -18.84 37.52 -52.77
CA ALA A 201 -18.62 36.24 -52.11
C ALA A 201 -19.72 35.23 -52.48
N ALA A 202 -19.29 34.12 -53.05
CA ALA A 202 -20.04 32.86 -53.11
C ALA A 202 -20.68 32.53 -51.74
N PRO A 203 -21.82 31.81 -51.69
CA PRO A 203 -22.54 31.52 -50.45
C PRO A 203 -21.56 31.02 -49.39
N VAL A 204 -21.39 31.83 -48.35
CA VAL A 204 -20.49 31.54 -47.23
C VAL A 204 -20.92 30.18 -46.68
N PRO A 205 -20.05 29.15 -46.74
CA PRO A 205 -20.38 27.87 -46.16
C PRO A 205 -20.71 28.10 -44.69
N SER A 206 -21.89 27.63 -44.26
CA SER A 206 -22.36 27.70 -42.87
C SER A 206 -21.18 27.50 -41.92
N GLU A 207 -20.91 28.48 -41.05
CA GLU A 207 -19.79 28.44 -40.12
C GLU A 207 -19.79 27.08 -39.41
N VAL A 208 -18.84 26.23 -39.79
CA VAL A 208 -18.65 24.95 -39.11
C VAL A 208 -18.24 25.31 -37.68
N VAL A 209 -19.15 25.13 -36.73
CA VAL A 209 -18.89 25.41 -35.31
C VAL A 209 -17.76 24.48 -34.87
N ARG A 210 -16.53 25.02 -34.84
CA ARG A 210 -15.32 24.25 -34.54
C ARG A 210 -15.25 23.96 -33.04
N GLY A 211 -14.89 22.72 -32.70
CA GLY A 211 -14.65 22.28 -31.34
C GLY A 211 -15.79 21.45 -30.74
N ILE A 212 -15.73 21.23 -29.43
CA ILE A 212 -16.71 20.42 -28.71
C ILE A 212 -18.02 21.24 -28.63
N PRO A 213 -19.19 20.65 -28.95
CA PRO A 213 -20.46 21.34 -28.82
C PRO A 213 -20.68 21.78 -27.37
N LEU A 214 -21.13 23.02 -27.16
CA LEU A 214 -21.50 23.53 -25.85
C LEU A 214 -23.01 23.39 -25.69
N LEU A 215 -23.44 22.72 -24.61
CA LEU A 215 -24.84 22.75 -24.23
C LEU A 215 -25.15 24.09 -23.57
N ASP A 216 -26.29 24.67 -23.92
CA ASP A 216 -26.86 25.79 -23.18
C ASP A 216 -27.44 25.27 -21.86
N VAL A 217 -26.75 25.60 -20.76
CA VAL A 217 -27.14 25.23 -19.40
C VAL A 217 -27.71 26.43 -18.62
N SER A 218 -27.98 27.56 -19.29
CA SER A 218 -28.48 28.78 -18.64
C SER A 218 -29.80 28.59 -17.87
N ASN A 219 -30.61 27.61 -18.26
CA ASN A 219 -31.90 27.28 -17.62
C ASN A 219 -31.80 26.17 -16.56
N LEU A 220 -30.60 25.63 -16.28
CA LEU A 220 -30.41 24.55 -15.31
C LEU A 220 -29.74 25.10 -14.06
N GLU A 221 -30.27 24.77 -12.88
CA GLU A 221 -29.61 25.08 -11.62
C GLU A 221 -28.31 24.26 -11.47
N PRO A 222 -27.20 24.89 -11.05
CA PRO A 222 -25.95 24.17 -10.78
C PRO A 222 -26.10 23.31 -9.53
N SER A 223 -25.58 22.08 -9.56
CA SER A 223 -25.49 21.23 -8.35
C SER A 223 -24.32 21.61 -7.45
N PHE A 224 -23.28 22.21 -8.03
CA PHE A 224 -22.16 22.77 -7.30
C PHE A 224 -21.78 24.11 -7.90
N GLU A 225 -21.44 25.07 -7.05
CA GLU A 225 -20.93 26.37 -7.46
C GLU A 225 -19.95 26.88 -6.40
N GLY A 226 -19.08 27.81 -6.79
CA GLY A 226 -18.16 28.43 -5.86
C GLY A 226 -17.24 29.45 -6.50
N LEU A 227 -16.41 30.05 -5.65
CA LEU A 227 -15.32 30.93 -6.07
C LEU A 227 -14.08 30.09 -6.42
N THR A 228 -13.22 30.64 -7.26
CA THR A 228 -12.01 29.95 -7.72
C THR A 228 -10.79 30.21 -6.83
N GLU A 229 -10.99 30.66 -5.58
CA GLU A 229 -9.92 30.64 -4.60
C GLU A 229 -9.29 29.25 -4.59
N ALA A 230 -7.96 29.18 -4.62
CA ALA A 230 -7.26 27.95 -5.00
C ALA A 230 -7.74 26.72 -4.22
N ASN A 231 -7.98 26.87 -2.92
CA ASN A 231 -8.47 25.76 -2.10
C ASN A 231 -9.96 25.45 -2.35
N ALA A 232 -10.80 26.46 -2.52
CA ALA A 232 -12.24 26.28 -2.79
C ALA A 232 -12.49 25.54 -4.10
N LEU A 233 -11.77 25.91 -5.18
CA LEU A 233 -11.88 25.20 -6.46
C LEU A 233 -11.39 23.76 -6.35
N ARG A 234 -10.24 23.52 -5.69
CA ARG A 234 -9.71 22.16 -5.48
C ARG A 234 -10.73 21.28 -4.74
N MET A 235 -11.35 21.81 -3.68
CA MET A 235 -12.37 21.09 -2.91
C MET A 235 -13.64 20.83 -3.74
N GLY A 236 -14.10 21.81 -4.52
CA GLY A 236 -15.26 21.64 -5.39
C GLY A 236 -15.04 20.57 -6.46
N VAL A 237 -13.89 20.59 -7.13
CA VAL A 237 -13.54 19.58 -8.13
C VAL A 237 -13.33 18.20 -7.49
N MET A 238 -12.82 18.15 -6.26
CA MET A 238 -12.72 16.92 -5.48
C MET A 238 -14.09 16.36 -5.09
N GLU A 239 -15.09 17.20 -4.83
CA GLU A 239 -16.46 16.79 -4.52
C GLU A 239 -17.20 16.24 -5.75
N ILE A 240 -16.99 16.87 -6.91
CA ILE A 240 -17.45 16.34 -8.21
C ILE A 240 -16.83 14.96 -8.47
N ALA A 241 -15.55 14.79 -8.16
CA ALA A 241 -14.88 13.50 -8.28
C ALA A 241 -15.43 12.45 -7.30
N ALA A 242 -15.65 12.84 -6.02
CA ALA A 242 -16.17 11.97 -4.97
C ALA A 242 -17.56 11.42 -5.30
N SER A 243 -18.43 12.26 -5.85
CA SER A 243 -19.80 11.90 -6.24
C SER A 243 -19.85 11.07 -7.52
N GLY A 244 -18.75 10.94 -8.27
CA GLY A 244 -18.73 10.27 -9.57
C GLY A 244 -19.62 10.95 -10.61
N ALA A 245 -19.91 12.25 -10.44
CA ALA A 245 -20.88 12.96 -11.26
C ALA A 245 -20.44 13.06 -12.73
N THR A 246 -21.42 13.03 -13.63
CA THR A 246 -21.26 13.29 -15.07
C THR A 246 -21.98 14.59 -15.39
N GLY A 247 -21.33 15.53 -16.09
CA GLY A 247 -21.88 16.88 -16.24
C GLY A 247 -20.99 17.85 -17.00
N LEU A 248 -21.41 19.11 -17.01
CA LEU A 248 -20.69 20.25 -17.55
C LEU A 248 -20.17 21.12 -16.41
N PHE A 249 -18.86 21.26 -16.33
CA PHE A 249 -18.16 22.19 -15.47
C PHE A 249 -17.87 23.47 -16.25
N THR A 250 -18.26 24.62 -15.70
CA THR A 250 -18.02 25.94 -16.29
C THR A 250 -17.19 26.77 -15.32
N LEU A 251 -16.15 27.41 -15.83
CA LEU A 251 -15.25 28.28 -15.08
C LEU A 251 -15.23 29.66 -15.74
N HIS A 252 -15.67 30.67 -15.02
CA HIS A 252 -15.61 32.07 -15.40
C HIS A 252 -14.39 32.71 -14.74
N GLN A 253 -13.42 33.14 -15.54
CA GLN A 253 -12.26 33.85 -15.03
C GLN A 253 -12.42 35.38 -15.14
N ASP A 254 -11.75 36.10 -14.24
CA ASP A 254 -11.80 37.57 -14.16
C ASP A 254 -11.21 38.26 -15.40
N ASP A 255 -10.34 37.58 -16.15
CA ASP A 255 -9.75 38.06 -17.40
C ASP A 255 -10.69 37.91 -18.62
N GLY A 256 -11.93 37.47 -18.38
CA GLY A 256 -12.93 37.23 -19.41
C GLY A 256 -12.82 35.86 -20.09
N VAL A 257 -11.86 35.02 -19.69
CA VAL A 257 -11.72 33.66 -20.22
C VAL A 257 -12.75 32.74 -19.56
N VAL A 258 -13.57 32.08 -20.37
CA VAL A 258 -14.51 31.05 -19.91
C VAL A 258 -14.03 29.68 -20.36
N ARG A 259 -13.92 28.74 -19.41
CA ARG A 259 -13.59 27.34 -19.70
C ARG A 259 -14.76 26.43 -19.41
N TYR A 260 -14.98 25.49 -20.32
CA TYR A 260 -15.99 24.46 -20.24
C TYR A 260 -15.30 23.10 -20.22
N ALA A 261 -15.67 22.24 -19.28
CA ALA A 261 -15.19 20.87 -19.23
C ALA A 261 -16.34 19.89 -19.10
N TYR A 262 -16.33 18.85 -19.93
CA TYR A 262 -17.22 17.72 -19.74
C TYR A 262 -16.60 16.74 -18.77
N PHE A 263 -17.33 16.41 -17.72
CA PHE A 263 -16.97 15.42 -16.73
C PHE A 263 -17.74 14.13 -16.98
N LYS A 264 -17.04 13.00 -16.85
CA LYS A 264 -17.62 11.66 -16.89
C LYS A 264 -17.10 10.89 -15.69
N SER A 265 -18.00 10.31 -14.90
CA SER A 265 -17.62 9.51 -13.73
C SER A 265 -16.64 10.25 -12.79
N GLY A 266 -16.89 11.54 -12.55
CA GLY A 266 -16.10 12.37 -11.62
C GLY A 266 -14.82 12.98 -12.19
N GLY A 267 -14.44 12.71 -13.44
CA GLY A 267 -13.23 13.26 -14.06
C GLY A 267 -13.48 13.96 -15.39
N PRO A 268 -12.72 15.03 -15.73
CA PRO A 268 -12.84 15.67 -17.02
C PRO A 268 -12.37 14.74 -18.16
N VAL A 269 -13.14 14.72 -19.25
CA VAL A 269 -12.85 13.98 -20.48
C VAL A 269 -12.61 14.90 -21.68
N ALA A 270 -12.98 16.18 -21.59
CA ALA A 270 -12.70 17.15 -22.63
C ALA A 270 -12.80 18.59 -22.10
N TRP A 271 -12.08 19.51 -22.75
CA TRP A 271 -12.07 20.94 -22.42
C TRP A 271 -12.30 21.82 -23.65
N ARG A 272 -12.98 22.94 -23.46
CA ARG A 272 -13.13 24.03 -24.43
C ARG A 272 -12.92 25.37 -23.72
N THR A 273 -12.08 26.22 -24.29
CA THR A 273 -11.74 27.53 -23.73
C THR A 273 -12.14 28.64 -24.70
N VAL A 274 -12.76 29.70 -24.18
CA VAL A 274 -13.26 30.85 -24.95
C VAL A 274 -12.75 32.14 -24.28
N PRO A 275 -11.96 32.99 -24.96
CA PRO A 275 -11.37 32.78 -26.29
C PRO A 275 -10.36 31.62 -26.31
N LEU A 276 -10.04 31.13 -27.51
CA LEU A 276 -9.12 30.00 -27.69
C LEU A 276 -7.73 30.33 -27.13
N GLN A 277 -7.23 29.49 -26.22
CA GLN A 277 -5.90 29.63 -25.64
C GLN A 277 -4.92 28.71 -26.37
N GLU A 278 -3.99 29.27 -27.15
CA GLU A 278 -3.03 28.50 -27.96
C GLU A 278 -2.24 27.48 -27.13
N ARG A 279 -1.95 27.79 -25.87
CA ARG A 279 -1.20 26.91 -24.97
C ARG A 279 -1.95 25.64 -24.58
N GLU A 280 -3.26 25.61 -24.75
CA GLU A 280 -4.13 24.49 -24.40
C GLU A 280 -4.50 23.64 -25.63
N VAL A 281 -4.16 24.09 -26.85
CA VAL A 281 -4.48 23.38 -28.10
C VAL A 281 -3.56 22.18 -28.31
N LEU A 282 -4.14 21.06 -28.75
CA LEU A 282 -3.45 19.78 -28.94
C LEU A 282 -2.17 19.92 -29.78
N GLY A 283 -2.27 20.52 -30.96
CA GLY A 283 -1.12 20.70 -31.85
C GLY A 283 0.02 21.53 -31.23
N MET A 284 -0.31 22.57 -30.46
CA MET A 284 0.70 23.38 -29.79
C MET A 284 1.37 22.66 -28.62
N LEU A 285 0.63 21.82 -27.89
CA LEU A 285 1.19 20.98 -26.84
C LEU A 285 2.17 19.95 -27.42
N LEU A 286 1.79 19.31 -28.53
CA LEU A 286 2.64 18.35 -29.25
C LEU A 286 3.91 19.01 -29.80
N PHE A 287 3.77 20.19 -30.40
CA PHE A 287 4.90 20.96 -30.95
C PHE A 287 5.87 21.38 -29.83
N LYS A 288 5.36 21.91 -28.71
CA LYS A 288 6.20 22.27 -27.55
C LYS A 288 6.89 21.08 -26.90
N ALA A 289 6.27 19.90 -26.95
CA ALA A 289 6.86 18.65 -26.49
C ALA A 289 7.88 18.06 -27.48
N GLY A 290 8.09 18.68 -28.65
CA GLY A 290 8.98 18.19 -29.70
C GLY A 290 8.48 16.91 -30.39
N GLN A 291 7.19 16.58 -30.26
CA GLN A 291 6.60 15.38 -30.85
C GLN A 291 6.18 15.58 -32.31
N ILE A 292 5.99 16.82 -32.73
CA ILE A 292 5.72 17.20 -34.13
C ILE A 292 6.58 18.41 -34.53
N THR A 293 6.86 18.53 -35.81
CA THR A 293 7.55 19.69 -36.39
C THR A 293 6.58 20.83 -36.67
N LYS A 294 7.12 22.02 -36.95
CA LYS A 294 6.30 23.19 -37.31
C LYS A 294 5.53 22.95 -38.61
N GLU A 295 6.18 22.34 -39.59
CA GLU A 295 5.61 22.02 -40.91
C GLU A 295 4.47 21.00 -40.77
N GLN A 296 4.63 20.02 -39.87
CA GLN A 296 3.58 19.06 -39.54
C GLN A 296 2.38 19.73 -38.89
N LEU A 297 2.61 20.71 -37.99
CA LEU A 297 1.53 21.47 -37.36
C LEU A 297 0.77 22.33 -38.39
N GLU A 298 1.48 23.05 -39.27
CA GLU A 298 0.89 23.87 -40.33
C GLU A 298 0.04 23.00 -41.28
N ARG A 299 0.60 21.89 -41.76
CA ARG A 299 -0.12 20.94 -42.64
C ARG A 299 -1.32 20.30 -41.96
N CYS A 300 -1.23 20.00 -40.66
CA CYS A 300 -2.36 19.49 -39.89
C CYS A 300 -3.50 20.50 -39.83
N ILE A 301 -3.19 21.79 -39.61
CA ILE A 301 -4.18 22.88 -39.61
C ILE A 301 -4.83 23.01 -40.99
N GLU A 302 -4.07 22.94 -42.07
CA GLU A 302 -4.62 22.96 -43.44
C GLU A 302 -5.59 21.81 -43.69
N ILE A 303 -5.24 20.57 -43.32
CA ILE A 303 -6.11 19.39 -43.46
C ILE A 303 -7.38 19.56 -42.62
N MET A 304 -7.23 20.00 -41.37
CA MET A 304 -8.34 20.26 -40.46
C MET A 304 -9.32 21.29 -41.03
N GLN A 305 -8.80 22.38 -41.61
CA GLN A 305 -9.61 23.44 -42.22
C GLN A 305 -10.29 22.98 -43.51
N THR A 306 -9.57 22.26 -44.37
CA THR A 306 -10.06 21.81 -45.68
C THR A 306 -11.13 20.73 -45.56
N LYS A 307 -10.94 19.77 -44.64
CA LYS A 307 -11.83 18.60 -44.49
C LYS A 307 -12.89 18.78 -43.40
N GLY A 308 -12.77 19.79 -42.55
CA GLY A 308 -13.68 20.01 -41.43
C GLY A 308 -13.62 18.91 -40.35
N ILE A 309 -12.49 18.19 -40.25
CA ILE A 309 -12.26 17.13 -39.27
C ILE A 309 -11.60 17.68 -38.00
N ARG A 310 -11.52 16.90 -36.92
CA ARG A 310 -10.81 17.31 -35.69
C ARG A 310 -9.29 17.24 -35.88
N GLN A 311 -8.53 18.08 -35.18
CA GLN A 311 -7.07 18.09 -35.28
C GLN A 311 -6.43 16.72 -35.01
N GLY A 312 -6.96 15.95 -34.06
CA GLY A 312 -6.51 14.59 -33.79
C GLY A 312 -6.70 13.63 -34.96
N GLU A 313 -7.81 13.75 -35.69
CA GLU A 313 -8.10 12.92 -36.87
C GLU A 313 -7.16 13.28 -38.03
N ALA A 314 -6.85 14.57 -38.20
CA ALA A 314 -5.86 15.04 -39.16
C ALA A 314 -4.46 14.47 -38.86
N PHE A 315 -4.04 14.39 -37.59
CA PHE A 315 -2.75 13.77 -37.23
C PHE A 315 -2.70 12.27 -37.55
N ILE A 316 -3.81 11.54 -37.38
CA ILE A 316 -3.91 10.13 -37.75
C ILE A 316 -3.83 9.98 -39.27
N GLU A 317 -4.57 10.80 -40.02
CA GLU A 317 -4.56 10.75 -41.48
C GLU A 317 -3.19 11.09 -42.08
N MET A 318 -2.44 11.98 -41.43
CA MET A 318 -1.05 12.28 -41.80
C MET A 318 -0.05 11.16 -41.47
N GLY A 319 -0.48 10.12 -40.74
CA GLY A 319 0.41 9.06 -40.26
C GLY A 319 1.39 9.50 -39.17
N ILE A 320 1.14 10.64 -38.51
CA ILE A 320 2.02 11.17 -37.44
C ILE A 320 1.83 10.38 -36.14
N MET A 321 0.60 9.95 -35.86
CA MET A 321 0.30 9.15 -34.68
C MET A 321 -0.82 8.14 -34.94
N SER A 322 -0.80 7.07 -34.17
CA SER A 322 -1.89 6.09 -34.11
C SER A 322 -3.05 6.58 -33.26
N PHE A 323 -4.20 5.90 -33.39
CA PHE A 323 -5.39 6.18 -32.58
C PHE A 323 -5.18 5.99 -31.07
N SER A 324 -4.40 4.98 -30.65
CA SER A 324 -4.06 4.75 -29.24
C SER A 324 -3.18 5.86 -28.67
N GLN A 325 -2.21 6.36 -29.45
CA GLN A 325 -1.42 7.53 -29.09
C GLN A 325 -2.29 8.78 -28.96
N LEU A 326 -3.26 8.98 -29.87
CA LEU A 326 -4.19 10.10 -29.77
C LEU A 326 -4.99 10.08 -28.45
N ILE A 327 -5.53 8.92 -28.05
CA ILE A 327 -6.24 8.77 -26.77
C ILE A 327 -5.34 9.17 -25.59
N MET A 328 -4.08 8.70 -25.58
CA MET A 328 -3.12 9.01 -24.54
C MET A 328 -2.82 10.52 -24.47
N VAL A 329 -2.56 11.15 -25.62
CA VAL A 329 -2.22 12.58 -25.70
C VAL A 329 -3.43 13.44 -25.29
N LEU A 330 -4.65 13.10 -25.71
CA LEU A 330 -5.86 13.79 -25.28
C LEU A 330 -6.07 13.66 -23.75
N GLY A 331 -5.79 12.50 -23.17
CA GLY A 331 -5.78 12.32 -21.72
C GLY A 331 -4.77 13.25 -21.03
N LYS A 332 -3.55 13.35 -21.57
CA LYS A 332 -2.51 14.26 -21.07
C LYS A 332 -2.86 15.74 -21.23
N GLN A 333 -3.51 16.10 -22.34
CA GLN A 333 -4.04 17.44 -22.55
C GLN A 333 -5.09 17.79 -21.48
N ASN A 334 -6.04 16.88 -21.19
CA ASN A 334 -7.03 17.10 -20.14
C ASN A 334 -6.40 17.25 -18.75
N GLU A 335 -5.38 16.43 -18.43
CA GLU A 335 -4.59 16.58 -17.19
C GLU A 335 -3.89 17.93 -17.13
N PHE A 336 -3.25 18.35 -18.22
CA PHE A 336 -2.54 19.62 -18.32
C PHE A 336 -3.47 20.83 -18.13
N ILE A 337 -4.60 20.85 -18.83
CA ILE A 337 -5.58 21.94 -18.72
C ILE A 337 -6.15 21.98 -17.30
N LEU A 338 -6.50 20.84 -16.71
CA LEU A 338 -6.99 20.78 -15.32
C LEU A 338 -5.94 21.35 -14.35
N GLN A 339 -4.66 20.96 -14.46
CA GLN A 339 -3.60 21.52 -13.63
C GLN A 339 -3.44 23.03 -13.80
N HIS A 340 -3.57 23.53 -15.04
CA HIS A 340 -3.47 24.95 -15.33
C HIS A 340 -4.63 25.73 -14.69
N VAL A 341 -5.85 25.21 -14.82
CA VAL A 341 -7.06 25.74 -14.20
C VAL A 341 -6.89 25.84 -12.69
N LEU A 342 -6.45 24.77 -12.04
CA LEU A 342 -6.29 24.72 -10.58
C LEU A 342 -5.20 25.64 -10.01
N LYS A 343 -4.29 26.15 -10.85
CA LYS A 343 -3.18 27.03 -10.44
C LYS A 343 -3.46 28.51 -10.67
N HIS A 344 -4.21 28.87 -11.72
CA HIS A 344 -4.27 30.25 -12.21
C HIS A 344 -5.69 30.83 -12.32
N SER A 345 -6.71 30.16 -11.78
CA SER A 345 -8.08 30.68 -11.82
C SER A 345 -8.38 31.68 -10.71
N LYS A 346 -8.78 32.89 -11.09
CA LYS A 346 -9.55 33.83 -10.25
C LYS A 346 -10.89 34.08 -10.92
N GLY A 347 -11.99 34.06 -10.16
CA GLY A 347 -13.35 34.15 -10.66
C GLY A 347 -14.30 33.15 -9.98
N SER A 348 -15.23 32.59 -10.75
CA SER A 348 -16.29 31.68 -10.27
C SER A 348 -16.40 30.41 -11.12
N TRP A 349 -17.00 29.37 -10.56
CA TRP A 349 -17.26 28.13 -11.28
C TRP A 349 -18.62 27.55 -10.92
N THR A 350 -19.19 26.80 -11.86
CA THR A 350 -20.44 26.06 -11.69
C THR A 350 -20.30 24.65 -12.26
N PHE A 351 -21.11 23.73 -11.75
CA PHE A 351 -21.22 22.37 -12.27
C PHE A 351 -22.68 21.98 -12.44
N HIS A 352 -23.04 21.62 -13.67
CA HIS A 352 -24.38 21.20 -14.04
C HIS A 352 -24.36 19.70 -14.38
N PRO A 353 -25.01 18.83 -13.58
CA PRO A 353 -25.07 17.41 -13.89
C PRO A 353 -25.85 17.20 -15.18
N LEU A 354 -25.39 16.26 -16.00
CA LEU A 354 -26.03 15.89 -17.25
C LEU A 354 -26.37 14.41 -17.22
N PRO A 355 -27.57 14.01 -17.67
CA PRO A 355 -27.95 12.60 -17.73
C PRO A 355 -27.08 11.82 -18.74
N LYS A 356 -26.61 12.51 -19.79
CA LYS A 356 -25.72 11.97 -20.81
C LYS A 356 -24.89 13.10 -21.43
N LEU A 357 -23.65 12.79 -21.76
CA LEU A 357 -22.77 13.71 -22.50
C LEU A 357 -23.22 13.84 -23.97
N PRO A 358 -22.98 14.99 -24.61
CA PRO A 358 -23.38 15.22 -26.02
C PRO A 358 -22.76 14.23 -26.99
N GLU A 359 -21.55 13.76 -26.68
CA GLU A 359 -20.80 12.84 -27.52
C GLU A 359 -19.97 11.86 -26.68
N ALA A 360 -19.50 10.81 -27.33
CA ALA A 360 -18.55 9.88 -26.74
C ALA A 360 -17.14 10.47 -26.85
N PHE A 361 -16.58 10.91 -25.73
CA PHE A 361 -15.20 11.37 -25.67
C PHE A 361 -14.25 10.17 -25.68
N LEU A 362 -13.18 10.30 -26.48
CA LEU A 362 -12.14 9.28 -26.66
C LEU A 362 -11.30 9.01 -25.39
N PRO A 363 -10.74 10.02 -24.69
CA PRO A 363 -9.89 9.77 -23.54
C PRO A 363 -10.69 9.27 -22.34
N PRO A 364 -10.09 8.40 -21.50
CA PRO A 364 -10.69 8.06 -20.21
C PRO A 364 -10.77 9.30 -19.30
N PRO A 365 -11.67 9.31 -18.30
CA PRO A 365 -11.74 10.39 -17.32
C PRO A 365 -10.43 10.57 -16.57
N VAL A 366 -10.00 11.83 -16.42
CA VAL A 366 -8.83 12.15 -15.60
C VAL A 366 -9.09 11.78 -14.13
N ARG A 367 -8.15 11.10 -13.51
CA ARG A 367 -8.18 10.78 -12.07
C ARG A 367 -7.89 12.01 -11.23
N VAL A 368 -8.91 12.83 -11.03
CA VAL A 368 -8.86 14.10 -10.30
C VAL A 368 -8.17 13.95 -8.94
N GLY A 369 -8.58 12.96 -8.15
CA GLY A 369 -8.02 12.72 -6.81
C GLY A 369 -6.50 12.50 -6.84
N ALA A 370 -6.01 11.65 -7.75
CA ALA A 370 -4.58 11.41 -7.92
C ALA A 370 -3.82 12.66 -8.36
N LEU A 371 -4.37 13.41 -9.32
CA LEU A 371 -3.74 14.62 -9.84
C LEU A 371 -3.64 15.70 -8.76
N LEU A 372 -4.72 15.93 -8.01
CA LEU A 372 -4.75 16.88 -6.90
C LEU A 372 -3.78 16.46 -5.79
N PHE A 373 -3.80 15.19 -5.38
CA PHE A 373 -2.91 14.68 -4.35
C PHE A 373 -1.45 14.87 -4.73
N ARG A 374 -1.04 14.48 -5.95
CA ARG A 374 0.35 14.66 -6.41
C ARG A 374 0.74 16.13 -6.51
N SER A 375 -0.17 17.00 -6.95
CA SER A 375 0.07 18.45 -6.95
C SER A 375 0.29 18.99 -5.53
N MET A 376 -0.47 18.52 -4.55
CA MET A 376 -0.35 18.99 -3.16
C MET A 376 0.93 18.48 -2.49
N ILE A 377 1.36 17.25 -2.81
CA ILE A 377 2.66 16.72 -2.37
C ILE A 377 3.80 17.60 -2.90
N GLU A 378 3.74 17.97 -4.18
CA GLU A 378 4.78 18.79 -4.79
C GLU A 378 4.82 20.20 -4.21
N GLU A 379 3.64 20.80 -3.97
CA GLU A 379 3.51 22.07 -3.25
C GLU A 379 4.12 21.98 -1.84
N ALA A 380 3.85 20.90 -1.10
CA ALA A 380 4.41 20.68 0.22
C ALA A 380 5.94 20.53 0.23
N LYS A 381 6.52 19.92 -0.81
CA LYS A 381 7.98 19.79 -0.95
C LYS A 381 8.66 21.12 -1.25
N GLN A 382 7.96 22.03 -1.93
CA GLN A 382 8.45 23.38 -2.20
C GLN A 382 8.38 24.29 -0.96
N LEU A 383 7.51 23.98 0.00
CA LEU A 383 7.51 24.64 1.30
C LEU A 383 8.78 24.26 2.08
N ARG A 384 9.57 25.26 2.48
CA ARG A 384 10.69 25.05 3.43
C ARG A 384 10.17 24.35 4.69
N GLY A 385 10.94 23.41 5.25
CA GLY A 385 10.50 22.52 6.33
C GLY A 385 9.85 23.22 7.53
N GLN A 386 10.33 24.41 7.91
CA GLN A 386 9.74 25.22 9.00
C GLN A 386 8.28 25.61 8.71
N ARG A 387 7.99 26.12 7.49
CA ARG A 387 6.65 26.56 7.10
C ARG A 387 5.65 25.41 7.03
N LEU A 388 6.11 24.26 6.53
CA LEU A 388 5.31 23.05 6.50
C LEU A 388 4.99 22.59 7.94
N ALA A 389 5.98 22.61 8.83
CA ALA A 389 5.77 22.28 10.24
C ALA A 389 4.83 23.27 10.94
N ASP A 390 4.93 24.56 10.66
CA ASP A 390 4.03 25.59 11.19
C ASP A 390 2.58 25.34 10.75
N THR A 391 2.38 24.97 9.48
CA THR A 391 1.04 24.65 8.93
C THR A 391 0.43 23.42 9.59
N LEU A 392 1.26 22.43 9.93
CA LEU A 392 0.80 21.18 10.54
C LEU A 392 0.69 21.27 12.07
N ARG A 393 1.25 22.31 12.70
CA ARG A 393 1.41 22.44 14.16
C ARG A 393 0.09 22.27 14.92
N GLU A 394 -1.00 22.83 14.39
CA GLU A 394 -2.33 22.76 15.00
C GLU A 394 -2.85 21.31 15.11
N TYR A 395 -2.43 20.43 14.21
CA TYR A 395 -2.93 19.06 14.10
C TYR A 395 -2.06 18.02 14.83
N VAL A 396 -0.82 18.37 15.19
CA VAL A 396 0.20 17.44 15.71
C VAL A 396 -0.29 16.65 16.93
N ASN A 397 -1.07 17.29 17.81
CA ASN A 397 -1.56 16.68 19.06
C ASN A 397 -2.95 16.06 18.95
N ASN A 398 -3.61 16.17 17.79
CA ASN A 398 -4.97 15.69 17.59
C ASN A 398 -4.97 14.28 17.02
N TYR A 399 -6.04 13.53 17.31
CA TYR A 399 -6.29 12.22 16.72
C TYR A 399 -6.68 12.40 15.26
N VAL A 400 -5.96 11.70 14.38
CA VAL A 400 -6.25 11.71 12.94
C VAL A 400 -7.38 10.72 12.65
N GLN A 401 -8.38 11.19 11.93
CA GLN A 401 -9.50 10.39 11.46
C GLN A 401 -9.70 10.63 9.97
N ILE A 402 -10.25 9.65 9.28
CA ILE A 402 -10.70 9.85 7.90
C ILE A 402 -12.01 10.63 7.96
N ALA A 403 -12.11 11.69 7.17
CA ALA A 403 -13.33 12.48 7.08
C ALA A 403 -14.49 11.60 6.57
N GLU A 404 -15.69 11.87 7.07
CA GLU A 404 -16.89 11.11 6.73
C GLU A 404 -17.13 11.10 5.21
N GLY A 405 -17.51 9.95 4.65
CA GLY A 405 -17.70 9.78 3.19
C GLY A 405 -16.42 9.70 2.36
N ARG A 406 -15.22 9.96 2.91
CA ARG A 406 -13.95 9.98 2.14
C ARG A 406 -13.23 8.64 2.05
N GLN A 407 -13.70 7.61 2.76
CA GLN A 407 -12.98 6.33 2.84
C GLN A 407 -12.79 5.63 1.47
N GLY A 408 -13.80 5.69 0.60
CA GLY A 408 -13.72 5.10 -0.75
C GLY A 408 -12.75 5.83 -1.68
N MET A 409 -12.49 7.11 -1.44
CA MET A 409 -11.71 7.97 -2.34
C MET A 409 -10.20 7.68 -2.33
N PHE A 410 -9.69 6.98 -1.31
CA PHE A 410 -8.27 6.64 -1.23
C PHE A 410 -7.79 5.75 -2.38
N GLY A 411 -8.70 4.98 -3.01
CA GLY A 411 -8.39 4.21 -4.23
C GLY A 411 -8.03 5.09 -5.42
N ASP A 412 -8.67 6.25 -5.53
CA ASP A 412 -8.53 7.17 -6.67
C ASP A 412 -7.37 8.15 -6.53
N LEU A 413 -6.80 8.28 -5.32
CA LEU A 413 -5.64 9.15 -5.05
C LEU A 413 -4.33 8.64 -5.68
N GLY A 414 -4.30 7.42 -6.22
CA GLY A 414 -3.10 6.87 -6.85
C GLY A 414 -1.93 6.73 -5.86
N LEU A 415 -2.24 6.35 -4.61
CA LEU A 415 -1.25 6.18 -3.55
C LEU A 415 -0.26 5.04 -3.87
N ASN A 416 1.03 5.28 -3.61
CA ASN A 416 2.05 4.24 -3.69
C ASN A 416 1.92 3.24 -2.53
N SER A 417 2.77 2.21 -2.48
CA SER A 417 2.69 1.17 -1.44
C SER A 417 2.91 1.70 -0.02
N ALA A 418 3.87 2.60 0.17
CA ALA A 418 4.18 3.18 1.48
C ALA A 418 3.09 4.17 1.94
N GLU A 419 2.60 5.02 1.04
CA GLU A 419 1.47 5.92 1.28
C GLU A 419 0.20 5.14 1.66
N ARG A 420 -0.10 4.04 0.95
CA ARG A 420 -1.21 3.14 1.29
C ARG A 420 -1.06 2.53 2.67
N ARG A 421 0.16 2.10 3.03
CA ARG A 421 0.42 1.56 4.37
C ARG A 421 0.25 2.62 5.46
N LEU A 422 0.64 3.87 5.23
CA LEU A 422 0.36 4.97 6.15
C LEU A 422 -1.14 5.17 6.36
N VAL A 423 -1.93 5.20 5.28
CA VAL A 423 -3.40 5.32 5.37
C VAL A 423 -4.02 4.11 6.08
N ALA A 424 -3.52 2.89 5.83
CA ALA A 424 -3.97 1.69 6.51
C ALA A 424 -3.75 1.76 8.03
N ILE A 425 -2.59 2.27 8.47
CA ILE A 425 -2.32 2.49 9.90
C ILE A 425 -3.36 3.44 10.52
N ILE A 426 -3.74 4.50 9.80
CA ILE A 426 -4.76 5.48 10.25
C ILE A 426 -6.16 4.85 10.27
N GLN A 427 -6.46 3.96 9.32
CA GLN A 427 -7.72 3.22 9.27
C GLN A 427 -7.85 2.23 10.43
N GLU A 428 -6.77 1.53 10.75
CA GLU A 428 -6.74 0.44 11.74
C GLU A 428 -6.63 0.95 13.19
N ARG A 429 -6.06 2.14 13.42
CA ARG A 429 -5.70 2.60 14.76
C ARG A 429 -6.07 4.07 14.98
N THR A 430 -6.50 4.41 16.20
CA THR A 430 -6.56 5.81 16.64
C THR A 430 -5.18 6.25 17.09
N ILE A 431 -4.58 7.17 16.35
CA ILE A 431 -3.22 7.63 16.62
C ILE A 431 -3.20 9.15 16.50
N ARG A 432 -2.44 9.81 17.38
CA ARG A 432 -2.20 11.24 17.24
C ARG A 432 -1.22 11.48 16.08
N MET A 433 -1.34 12.61 15.39
CA MET A 433 -0.48 12.89 14.25
C MET A 433 1.02 12.78 14.60
N ARG A 434 1.46 13.22 15.79
CA ARG A 434 2.85 13.08 16.27
C ARG A 434 3.36 11.63 16.32
N GLU A 435 2.50 10.69 16.71
CA GLU A 435 2.86 9.27 16.85
C GLU A 435 2.97 8.62 15.46
N LEU A 436 2.14 9.06 14.50
CA LEU A 436 2.23 8.62 13.10
C LEU A 436 3.57 8.95 12.46
N PHE A 437 4.23 10.06 12.83
CA PHE A 437 5.59 10.35 12.35
C PHE A 437 6.63 9.32 12.79
N SER A 438 6.39 8.59 13.88
CA SER A 438 7.30 7.55 14.39
C SER A 438 6.97 6.17 13.81
N MET A 439 5.71 5.96 13.38
CA MET A 439 5.23 4.68 12.83
C MET A 439 5.15 4.67 11.29
N SER A 440 5.29 5.83 10.66
CA SER A 440 5.17 5.99 9.21
C SER A 440 6.25 5.19 8.48
N PRO A 441 5.91 4.47 7.39
CA PRO A 441 6.90 3.84 6.52
C PRO A 441 7.65 4.84 5.63
N LEU A 442 7.30 6.13 5.70
CA LEU A 442 7.90 7.21 4.93
C LEU A 442 8.87 8.00 5.81
N SER A 443 9.82 8.72 5.19
CA SER A 443 10.64 9.71 5.89
C SER A 443 9.77 10.79 6.54
N ARG A 444 10.29 11.49 7.55
CA ARG A 444 9.54 12.58 8.23
C ARG A 444 9.06 13.65 7.26
N GLN A 445 9.89 14.07 6.31
CA GLN A 445 9.53 15.07 5.30
C GLN A 445 8.41 14.58 4.37
N ASN A 446 8.51 13.35 3.87
CA ASN A 446 7.47 12.78 3.01
C ASN A 446 6.17 12.53 3.78
N THR A 447 6.26 12.11 5.04
CA THR A 447 5.10 11.96 5.93
C THR A 447 4.39 13.31 6.11
N ALA A 448 5.14 14.38 6.39
CA ALA A 448 4.60 15.73 6.50
C ALA A 448 3.93 16.20 5.20
N ALA A 449 4.56 15.95 4.05
CA ALA A 449 3.98 16.29 2.74
C ALA A 449 2.66 15.53 2.48
N VAL A 450 2.60 14.24 2.81
CA VAL A 450 1.37 13.43 2.68
C VAL A 450 0.27 13.94 3.60
N PHE A 451 0.58 14.29 4.84
CA PHE A 451 -0.41 14.92 5.73
C PHE A 451 -0.88 16.26 5.19
N TYR A 452 0.02 17.14 4.77
CA TYR A 452 -0.37 18.40 4.14
C TYR A 452 -1.32 18.17 2.97
N ALA A 453 -0.99 17.26 2.06
CA ALA A 453 -1.85 16.95 0.92
C ALA A 453 -3.22 16.43 1.33
N LEU A 454 -3.30 15.47 2.26
CA LEU A 454 -4.57 14.89 2.69
C LEU A 454 -5.43 15.86 3.51
N ILE A 455 -4.81 16.74 4.31
CA ILE A 455 -5.49 17.80 5.06
C ILE A 455 -6.04 18.85 4.09
N SER A 456 -5.22 19.33 3.15
CA SER A 456 -5.62 20.32 2.15
C SER A 456 -6.74 19.82 1.24
N LEU A 457 -6.84 18.50 1.02
CA LEU A 457 -7.93 17.87 0.26
C LEU A 457 -9.15 17.48 1.12
N GLY A 458 -9.16 17.82 2.41
CA GLY A 458 -10.26 17.49 3.32
C GLY A 458 -10.48 15.97 3.50
N MET A 459 -9.43 15.17 3.32
CA MET A 459 -9.48 13.71 3.47
C MET A 459 -9.44 13.28 4.94
N PHE A 460 -8.93 14.16 5.82
CA PHE A 460 -8.83 13.92 7.25
C PHE A 460 -9.66 14.90 8.06
N SER A 461 -10.13 14.41 9.19
CA SER A 461 -10.73 15.16 10.29
C SER A 461 -9.87 14.97 11.54
N PHE A 462 -9.93 15.94 12.46
CA PHE A 462 -9.11 15.96 13.67
C PHE A 462 -9.97 16.12 14.90
N GLY A 463 -9.71 15.30 15.92
CA GLY A 463 -10.41 15.36 17.20
C GLY A 463 -9.45 15.42 18.39
N ASN A 464 -9.85 16.12 19.44
CA ASN A 464 -9.12 16.16 20.71
C ASN A 464 -9.31 14.89 21.54
N ARG A 465 -10.30 14.07 21.18
CA ARG A 465 -10.61 12.79 21.81
C ARG A 465 -10.64 11.71 20.75
N GLU A 466 -10.28 10.52 21.16
CA GLU A 466 -10.51 9.31 20.39
C GLU A 466 -12.03 9.13 20.15
N THR A 467 -12.42 8.70 18.95
CA THR A 467 -13.82 8.37 18.68
C THR A 467 -14.26 7.22 19.56
N HIS A 468 -15.47 7.32 20.09
CA HIS A 468 -16.01 6.29 20.98
C HIS A 468 -15.95 4.88 20.36
N ALA A 469 -16.32 4.75 19.08
CA ALA A 469 -16.23 3.47 18.35
C ALA A 469 -14.81 2.88 18.33
N ARG A 470 -13.77 3.71 18.15
CA ARG A 470 -12.39 3.24 18.14
C ARG A 470 -11.84 2.99 19.54
N TYR A 471 -12.25 3.80 20.52
CA TYR A 471 -12.00 3.52 21.94
C TYR A 471 -12.51 2.12 22.31
N LEU A 472 -13.77 1.81 21.96
CA LEU A 472 -14.37 0.48 22.16
C LEU A 472 -13.60 -0.64 21.45
N GLN A 473 -13.17 -0.40 20.21
CA GLN A 473 -12.36 -1.37 19.46
C GLN A 473 -11.02 -1.65 20.16
N ARG A 474 -10.30 -0.61 20.62
CA ARG A 474 -9.02 -0.78 21.33
C ARG A 474 -9.19 -1.56 22.61
N ILE A 475 -10.11 -1.13 23.48
CA ILE A 475 -10.35 -1.84 24.75
C ILE A 475 -10.81 -3.26 24.48
N GLY A 476 -11.62 -3.50 23.44
CA GLY A 476 -12.06 -4.84 23.05
C GLY A 476 -10.90 -5.75 22.64
N ILE A 477 -9.89 -5.23 21.93
CA ILE A 477 -8.67 -5.96 21.58
C ILE A 477 -7.86 -6.30 22.84
N ASP A 478 -7.69 -5.34 23.75
CA ASP A 478 -6.90 -5.53 24.97
C ASP A 478 -7.58 -6.51 25.94
N ILE A 479 -8.89 -6.32 26.19
CA ILE A 479 -9.74 -7.22 26.97
C ILE A 479 -9.77 -8.61 26.32
N GLY A 480 -9.90 -8.70 25.00
CA GLY A 480 -9.89 -9.97 24.27
C GLY A 480 -8.55 -10.70 24.35
N ARG A 481 -7.42 -9.97 24.35
CA ARG A 481 -6.09 -10.53 24.58
C ARG A 481 -5.95 -11.05 26.00
N LYS A 482 -6.34 -10.27 27.02
CA LYS A 482 -6.31 -10.69 28.42
C LYS A 482 -7.20 -11.91 28.64
N LYS A 483 -8.42 -11.94 28.10
CA LYS A 483 -9.33 -13.10 28.13
C LYS A 483 -8.66 -14.37 27.61
N ARG A 484 -7.98 -14.30 26.45
CA ARG A 484 -7.27 -15.47 25.89
C ARG A 484 -6.12 -15.91 26.79
N GLN A 485 -5.34 -14.97 27.33
CA GLN A 485 -4.27 -15.27 28.27
C GLN A 485 -4.80 -16.02 29.50
N LEU A 486 -5.95 -15.60 30.05
CA LEU A 486 -6.54 -16.19 31.25
C LEU A 486 -7.02 -17.64 31.10
N ILE A 487 -7.34 -18.11 29.89
CA ILE A 487 -7.88 -19.47 29.68
C ILE A 487 -6.83 -20.55 30.00
N GLN A 488 -5.56 -20.28 29.71
CA GLN A 488 -4.46 -21.23 29.91
C GLN A 488 -3.47 -20.79 30.99
N ALA A 489 -3.61 -19.57 31.52
CA ALA A 489 -2.73 -19.01 32.52
C ALA A 489 -2.84 -19.71 33.89
N THR A 490 -1.69 -19.97 34.50
CA THR A 490 -1.60 -20.35 35.91
C THR A 490 -2.04 -19.18 36.80
N HIS A 491 -2.36 -19.43 38.07
CA HIS A 491 -2.70 -18.32 38.99
C HIS A 491 -1.59 -17.25 39.09
N PHE A 492 -0.31 -17.61 38.92
CA PHE A 492 0.79 -16.64 38.91
C PHE A 492 0.74 -15.78 37.62
N ASP A 493 0.53 -16.40 36.46
CA ASP A 493 0.41 -15.70 35.17
C ASP A 493 -0.83 -14.78 35.12
N VAL A 494 -1.94 -15.20 35.75
CA VAL A 494 -3.16 -14.38 35.88
C VAL A 494 -2.85 -13.06 36.57
N LEU A 495 -2.07 -13.10 37.65
CA LEU A 495 -1.68 -11.93 38.44
C LEU A 495 -0.44 -11.20 37.88
N GLU A 496 0.11 -11.65 36.76
CA GLU A 496 1.34 -11.11 36.14
C GLU A 496 2.55 -11.11 37.08
N VAL A 497 2.64 -12.12 37.94
CA VAL A 497 3.75 -12.30 38.88
C VAL A 497 4.50 -13.59 38.58
N HIS A 498 5.77 -13.65 38.99
CA HIS A 498 6.56 -14.87 38.84
C HIS A 498 6.15 -15.89 39.92
N TRP A 499 6.30 -17.19 39.66
CA TRP A 499 5.96 -18.24 40.62
C TRP A 499 6.80 -18.22 41.93
N ILE A 500 7.90 -17.45 41.95
CA ILE A 500 8.77 -17.21 43.12
C ILE A 500 8.36 -15.97 43.92
N SER A 501 7.30 -15.27 43.50
CA SER A 501 6.92 -13.99 44.08
C SER A 501 6.48 -14.12 45.54
N LEU A 502 6.78 -13.07 46.30
CA LEU A 502 6.43 -12.92 47.71
C LEU A 502 4.95 -12.48 47.88
N PRO A 503 4.36 -12.62 49.09
CA PRO A 503 2.99 -12.20 49.35
C PRO A 503 2.72 -10.74 48.97
N GLU A 504 3.68 -9.84 49.22
CA GLU A 504 3.55 -8.41 48.94
C GLU A 504 3.51 -8.14 47.42
N GLU A 505 4.34 -8.83 46.63
CA GLU A 505 4.36 -8.74 45.16
C GLU A 505 3.06 -9.29 44.55
N ILE A 506 2.48 -10.34 45.16
CA ILE A 506 1.19 -10.92 44.76
C ILE A 506 0.04 -9.95 45.06
N GLU A 507 0.07 -9.30 46.21
CA GLU A 507 -0.91 -8.28 46.59
C GLU A 507 -0.84 -7.05 45.69
N GLU A 508 0.37 -6.57 45.36
CA GLU A 508 0.59 -5.50 44.39
C GLU A 508 0.04 -5.87 42.99
N GLY A 509 0.36 -7.06 42.48
CA GLY A 509 -0.15 -7.56 41.20
C GLY A 509 -1.66 -7.65 41.16
N TYR A 510 -2.29 -8.13 42.24
CA TYR A 510 -3.74 -8.16 42.40
C TYR A 510 -4.35 -6.74 42.35
N HIS A 511 -3.87 -5.81 43.17
CA HIS A 511 -4.44 -4.46 43.22
C HIS A 511 -4.27 -3.71 41.90
N LYS A 512 -3.10 -3.82 41.26
CA LYS A 512 -2.83 -3.25 39.94
C LYS A 512 -3.87 -3.73 38.91
N LEU A 513 -4.12 -5.04 38.84
CA LEU A 513 -5.09 -5.59 37.89
C LEU A 513 -6.54 -5.24 38.23
N LYS A 514 -6.91 -5.16 39.52
CA LYS A 514 -8.24 -4.70 39.93
C LYS A 514 -8.51 -3.25 39.55
N GLU A 515 -7.49 -2.40 39.63
CA GLU A 515 -7.59 -1.00 39.21
C GLU A 515 -7.67 -0.88 37.68
N GLU A 516 -6.82 -1.61 36.96
CA GLU A 516 -6.79 -1.63 35.49
C GLU A 516 -8.10 -2.11 34.88
N TYR A 517 -8.70 -3.19 35.43
CA TYR A 517 -9.94 -3.79 34.94
C TYR A 517 -11.17 -3.37 35.73
N ARG A 518 -11.15 -2.20 36.39
CA ARG A 518 -12.32 -1.67 37.09
C ARG A 518 -13.37 -1.22 36.06
N LEU A 519 -14.59 -1.76 36.12
CA LEU A 519 -15.64 -1.48 35.13
C LEU A 519 -15.97 0.03 35.02
N GLU A 520 -15.96 0.75 36.14
CA GLU A 520 -16.24 2.20 36.20
C GLU A 520 -15.14 3.05 35.55
N SER A 521 -13.98 2.47 35.24
CA SER A 521 -12.90 3.17 34.55
C SER A 521 -13.15 3.27 33.04
N TYR A 522 -14.08 2.49 32.51
CA TYR A 522 -14.42 2.46 31.10
C TYR A 522 -15.70 3.24 30.80
N VAL A 523 -15.75 3.90 29.64
CA VAL A 523 -16.86 4.77 29.22
C VAL A 523 -17.74 4.03 28.22
N ASP A 524 -19.04 3.91 28.51
CA ASP A 524 -20.10 3.35 27.64
C ASP A 524 -19.73 2.00 27.00
N VAL A 525 -19.22 1.06 27.81
CA VAL A 525 -18.82 -0.27 27.34
C VAL A 525 -20.04 -1.16 27.08
N PRO A 526 -20.11 -1.86 25.93
CA PRO A 526 -21.20 -2.79 25.68
C PRO A 526 -21.20 -4.00 26.63
N ASP A 527 -22.37 -4.60 26.82
CA ASP A 527 -22.61 -5.63 27.84
C ASP A 527 -21.70 -6.86 27.71
N ASP A 528 -21.32 -7.24 26.49
CA ASP A 528 -20.44 -8.39 26.21
C ASP A 528 -19.00 -8.16 26.71
N LEU A 529 -18.50 -6.93 26.53
CA LEU A 529 -17.20 -6.52 27.06
C LEU A 529 -17.26 -6.32 28.57
N ALA A 530 -18.35 -5.76 29.10
CA ALA A 530 -18.56 -5.63 30.54
C ALA A 530 -18.58 -7.01 31.23
N GLU A 531 -19.29 -7.99 30.67
CA GLU A 531 -19.28 -9.37 31.16
C GLU A 531 -17.87 -9.98 31.09
N THR A 532 -17.14 -9.71 30.01
CA THR A 532 -15.75 -10.20 29.88
C THR A 532 -14.83 -9.58 30.94
N ILE A 533 -14.95 -8.28 31.23
CA ILE A 533 -14.22 -7.59 32.31
C ILE A 533 -14.57 -8.22 33.67
N GLN A 534 -15.83 -8.51 33.93
CA GLN A 534 -16.25 -9.17 35.17
C GLN A 534 -15.66 -10.58 35.29
N ARG A 535 -15.62 -11.36 34.19
CA ARG A 535 -14.96 -12.67 34.16
C ARG A 535 -13.45 -12.57 34.42
N ILE A 536 -12.78 -11.55 33.86
CA ILE A 536 -11.36 -11.26 34.14
C ILE A 536 -11.18 -10.99 35.64
N ASN A 537 -11.97 -10.08 36.21
CA ASN A 537 -11.92 -9.75 37.63
C ASN A 537 -12.16 -10.96 38.53
N LYS A 538 -13.17 -11.78 38.22
CA LYS A 538 -13.44 -13.01 38.96
C LYS A 538 -12.24 -13.96 38.94
N ARG A 539 -11.61 -14.14 37.77
CA ARG A 539 -10.42 -15.00 37.64
C ARG A 539 -9.22 -14.44 38.42
N VAL A 540 -9.05 -13.13 38.44
CA VAL A 540 -8.05 -12.42 39.26
C VAL A 540 -8.31 -12.64 40.76
N ASP A 541 -9.57 -12.52 41.19
CA ASP A 541 -9.98 -12.77 42.59
C ASP A 541 -9.73 -14.23 43.01
N GLU A 542 -10.05 -15.20 42.13
CA GLU A 542 -9.77 -16.62 42.36
C GLU A 542 -8.26 -16.91 42.47
N ALA A 543 -7.45 -16.33 41.58
CA ALA A 543 -6.00 -16.49 41.62
C ALA A 543 -5.39 -15.89 42.89
N TYR A 544 -5.84 -14.70 43.28
CA TYR A 544 -5.40 -14.08 44.52
C TYR A 544 -5.83 -14.87 45.76
N ALA A 545 -7.04 -15.43 45.79
CA ALA A 545 -7.50 -16.25 46.91
C ALA A 545 -6.59 -17.46 47.16
N VAL A 546 -6.19 -18.17 46.10
CA VAL A 546 -5.26 -19.31 46.18
C VAL A 546 -3.85 -18.86 46.55
N LEU A 547 -3.37 -17.76 45.95
CA LEU A 547 -2.00 -17.31 46.10
C LEU A 547 -1.75 -16.46 47.34
N ARG A 548 -2.77 -15.94 48.02
CA ARG A 548 -2.59 -15.14 49.24
C ARG A 548 -2.17 -16.02 50.43
N ASP A 549 -2.78 -17.19 50.58
CA ASP A 549 -2.44 -18.13 51.64
C ASP A 549 -1.09 -18.83 51.37
N ALA A 550 -0.20 -18.81 52.36
CA ALA A 550 1.16 -19.31 52.18
C ALA A 550 1.23 -20.84 51.99
N LEU A 551 0.31 -21.60 52.58
CA LEU A 551 0.28 -23.05 52.41
C LEU A 551 -0.31 -23.40 51.04
N GLN A 552 -1.46 -22.82 50.67
CA GLN A 552 -2.10 -23.05 49.38
C GLN A 552 -1.21 -22.63 48.21
N ARG A 553 -0.55 -21.47 48.29
CA ARG A 553 0.41 -21.01 47.28
C ARG A 553 1.54 -22.01 47.05
N ARG A 554 2.11 -22.59 48.12
CA ARG A 554 3.20 -23.58 48.01
C ARG A 554 2.71 -24.90 47.44
N GLU A 555 1.56 -25.39 47.86
CA GLU A 555 0.97 -26.61 47.30
C GLU A 555 0.61 -26.42 45.82
N TYR A 556 -0.01 -25.29 45.46
CA TYR A 556 -0.29 -24.97 44.07
C TYR A 556 0.99 -24.89 43.23
N ARG A 557 2.05 -24.25 43.74
CA ARG A 557 3.36 -24.18 43.06
C ARG A 557 3.92 -25.57 42.73
N LYS A 558 3.79 -26.55 43.63
CA LYS A 558 4.23 -27.94 43.39
C LYS A 558 3.48 -28.62 42.24
N THR A 559 2.26 -28.18 41.93
CA THR A 559 1.52 -28.70 40.77
C THR A 559 2.05 -28.17 39.43
N LEU A 560 2.79 -27.06 39.45
CA LEU A 560 3.31 -26.37 38.27
C LEU A 560 4.80 -26.60 38.03
N VAL A 561 5.57 -26.68 39.12
CA VAL A 561 7.03 -26.72 39.08
C VAL A 561 7.50 -27.95 39.84
N GLU A 562 8.36 -28.73 39.20
CA GLU A 562 8.94 -29.92 39.81
C GLU A 562 9.74 -29.57 41.07
N GLU A 563 9.67 -30.44 42.08
CA GLU A 563 10.25 -30.19 43.40
C GLU A 563 11.75 -29.88 43.33
N PHE A 564 12.51 -30.56 42.45
CA PHE A 564 13.93 -30.30 42.29
C PHE A 564 14.23 -28.88 41.77
N MET A 565 13.39 -28.33 40.89
CA MET A 565 13.53 -26.96 40.36
C MET A 565 13.23 -25.92 41.44
N ILE A 566 12.29 -26.22 42.34
CA ILE A 566 12.00 -25.39 43.52
C ILE A 566 13.22 -25.33 44.44
N ILE A 567 13.83 -26.49 44.72
CA ILE A 567 15.04 -26.62 45.55
C ILE A 567 16.20 -25.83 44.94
N GLN A 568 16.52 -26.06 43.67
CA GLN A 568 17.61 -25.37 42.97
C GLN A 568 17.41 -23.86 42.92
N SER A 569 16.18 -23.41 42.67
CA SER A 569 15.85 -21.97 42.64
C SER A 569 16.06 -21.33 44.02
N ALA A 570 15.68 -22.02 45.10
CA ALA A 570 15.89 -21.55 46.46
C ALA A 570 17.38 -21.43 46.80
N GLU A 571 18.20 -22.42 46.42
CA GLU A 571 19.65 -22.38 46.61
C GLU A 571 20.31 -21.25 45.82
N LEU A 572 19.91 -21.05 44.56
CA LEU A 572 20.42 -19.97 43.73
C LEU A 572 20.07 -18.60 44.31
N LEU A 573 18.83 -18.41 44.76
CA LEU A 573 18.39 -17.18 45.43
C LEU A 573 19.17 -16.95 46.72
N ALA A 574 19.42 -17.98 47.53
CA ALA A 574 20.22 -17.86 48.74
C ALA A 574 21.66 -17.41 48.44
N LYS A 575 22.33 -18.02 47.44
CA LYS A 575 23.68 -17.60 47.00
C LYS A 575 23.70 -16.15 46.51
N LYS A 576 22.70 -15.75 45.70
CA LYS A 576 22.54 -14.34 45.27
C LYS A 576 22.35 -13.41 46.48
N GLY A 577 21.58 -13.83 47.47
CA GLY A 577 21.41 -13.10 48.73
C GLY A 577 22.73 -12.91 49.48
N GLU A 578 23.58 -13.94 49.55
CA GLU A 578 24.90 -13.85 50.19
C GLU A 578 25.82 -12.87 49.45
N MET A 579 25.84 -12.92 48.12
CA MET A 579 26.59 -11.97 47.30
C MET A 579 26.10 -10.53 47.50
N ALA A 580 24.78 -10.32 47.58
CA ALA A 580 24.20 -9.01 47.84
C ALA A 580 24.56 -8.48 49.23
N VAL A 581 24.63 -9.34 50.26
CA VAL A 581 25.15 -8.96 51.59
C VAL A 581 26.62 -8.50 51.49
N MET A 582 27.46 -9.24 50.76
CA MET A 582 28.87 -8.86 50.56
C MET A 582 29.01 -7.51 49.84
N ARG A 583 28.08 -7.18 48.93
CA ARG A 583 28.00 -5.90 48.21
C ARG A 583 27.29 -4.78 48.98
N GLN A 584 26.80 -5.05 50.20
CA GLN A 584 26.00 -4.13 51.01
C GLN A 584 24.67 -3.71 50.36
N GLU A 585 24.14 -4.52 49.44
CA GLU A 585 22.84 -4.32 48.78
C GLU A 585 21.71 -4.91 49.63
N ARG A 586 21.42 -4.26 50.77
CA ARG A 586 20.50 -4.78 51.81
C ARG A 586 19.12 -5.22 51.26
N MET A 587 18.49 -4.38 50.44
CA MET A 587 17.13 -4.67 49.91
C MET A 587 17.11 -5.91 49.02
N VAL A 588 18.14 -6.08 48.19
CA VAL A 588 18.28 -7.24 47.29
C VAL A 588 18.53 -8.50 48.11
N ALA A 589 19.40 -8.43 49.12
CA ALA A 589 19.68 -9.54 50.02
C ALA A 589 18.42 -10.02 50.75
N VAL A 590 17.65 -9.10 51.34
CA VAL A 590 16.41 -9.41 52.06
C VAL A 590 15.39 -10.04 51.11
N SER A 591 15.20 -9.50 49.90
CA SER A 591 14.27 -10.05 48.91
C SER A 591 14.69 -11.47 48.48
N CYS A 592 15.98 -11.70 48.19
CA CYS A 592 16.48 -13.01 47.79
C CYS A 592 16.32 -14.07 48.88
N PHE A 593 16.69 -13.76 50.13
CA PHE A 593 16.53 -14.71 51.23
C PHE A 593 15.07 -14.93 51.61
N ALA A 594 14.22 -13.91 51.51
CA ALA A 594 12.77 -14.07 51.72
C ALA A 594 12.18 -15.02 50.67
N LYS A 595 12.55 -14.88 49.39
CA LYS A 595 12.10 -15.77 48.31
C LYS A 595 12.63 -17.20 48.51
N ALA A 596 13.91 -17.36 48.87
CA ALA A 596 14.48 -18.68 49.18
C ALA A 596 13.76 -19.36 50.35
N LEU A 597 13.48 -18.63 51.43
CA LEU A 597 12.74 -19.12 52.59
C LEU A 597 11.28 -19.45 52.24
N GLU A 598 10.66 -18.69 51.34
CA GLU A 598 9.30 -18.96 50.85
C GLU A 598 9.20 -20.25 50.03
N LEU A 599 10.26 -20.58 49.28
CA LEU A 599 10.37 -21.85 48.55
C LEU A 599 10.68 -23.04 49.47
N GLN A 600 11.56 -22.84 50.47
CA GLN A 600 11.95 -23.86 51.45
C GLN A 600 11.76 -23.40 52.90
N PRO A 601 10.52 -23.42 53.43
CA PRO A 601 10.21 -22.84 54.75
C PRO A 601 10.86 -23.57 55.93
N ARG A 602 11.28 -24.83 55.75
CA ARG A 602 11.94 -25.64 56.78
C ARG A 602 13.47 -25.46 56.81
N ASN A 603 14.04 -24.74 55.85
CA ASN A 603 15.48 -24.54 55.79
C ASN A 603 15.92 -23.45 56.79
N GLY A 604 16.43 -23.90 57.94
CA GLY A 604 16.88 -23.01 59.02
C GLY A 604 17.98 -22.03 58.59
N ALA A 605 18.83 -22.41 57.64
CA ALA A 605 19.93 -21.54 57.17
C ALA A 605 19.40 -20.29 56.46
N TYR A 606 18.35 -20.41 55.63
CA TYR A 606 17.76 -19.26 54.95
C TYR A 606 17.11 -18.28 55.92
N LYS A 607 16.47 -18.79 57.00
CA LYS A 607 15.90 -17.96 58.05
C LYS A 607 16.96 -17.15 58.78
N THR A 608 18.07 -17.79 59.17
CA THR A 608 19.21 -17.11 59.82
C THR A 608 19.83 -16.07 58.90
N SER A 609 20.03 -16.40 57.62
CA SER A 609 20.56 -15.46 56.62
C SER A 609 19.63 -14.26 56.37
N LEU A 610 18.31 -14.47 56.35
CA LEU A 610 17.34 -13.38 56.24
C LEU A 610 17.39 -12.46 57.47
N GLN A 611 17.50 -13.02 58.69
CA GLN A 611 17.64 -12.22 59.92
C GLN A 611 18.94 -11.41 59.90
N ARG A 612 20.05 -12.01 59.47
CA ARG A 612 21.33 -11.32 59.29
C ARG A 612 21.23 -10.19 58.26
N ALA A 613 20.64 -10.44 57.10
CA ALA A 613 20.45 -9.43 56.05
C ALA A 613 19.54 -8.26 56.49
N ARG A 614 18.64 -8.48 57.45
CA ARG A 614 17.83 -7.42 58.06
C ARG A 614 18.57 -6.64 59.15
N ALA A 615 19.61 -7.21 59.76
CA ALA A 615 20.37 -6.58 60.85
C ALA A 615 21.53 -5.71 60.36
N VAL A 616 22.12 -6.08 59.21
CA VAL A 616 22.95 -5.19 58.38
C VAL A 616 22.03 -4.13 57.76
#